data_AF-A0AAW1FYP2-F1
#
_entry.id   AF-A0AAW1FYP2-F1
#
_cell.length_a   1.000
_cell.length_b   1.000
_cell.length_c   1.000
_cell.angle_alpha   90.00
_cell.angle_beta   90.00
_cell.angle_gamma   90.00
#
_symmetry.space_group_name_H-M   'P 1'
#
loop_
_entity.id
_entity.type
_entity.pdbx_description
1 polymer ?
#
loop_
_entity_poly.entity_id
_entity_poly.type
_entity_poly.pdbx_seq_one_letter_code
_entity_poly.pdbx_strand_id
1 'polypeptide(L)'
;MDDFDMVLKCWGPVEADYNGYGNLVLTRLFIAHPHTQKLFPKFADIPQGDLPGDGAVSAMGAGVLKNLGEMLRLKGKHAAIIKRLANIHAVQHKVPVCNFKLVGGVLGKLLGEKVGLDADGQEALTRVMAVVVADMEVEYKNLGVTG
;
A
#
# COMPACT_ATOMS: atom_id res chain seq x y z
N MET A 1 15.93 -3.16 16.48
CA MET A 1 14.84 -3.96 15.85
C MET A 1 14.94 -3.68 14.36
N ASP A 2 14.84 -4.69 13.50
CA ASP A 2 14.80 -4.49 12.06
C ASP A 2 13.56 -3.64 11.71
N ASP A 3 13.63 -2.80 10.67
CA ASP A 3 12.51 -1.97 10.22
C ASP A 3 11.27 -2.82 9.94
N PHE A 4 11.45 -3.99 9.34
CA PHE A 4 10.36 -4.94 9.11
C PHE A 4 9.72 -5.42 10.41
N ASP A 5 10.52 -5.69 11.44
CA ASP A 5 10.03 -6.14 12.74
C ASP A 5 9.28 -5.04 13.50
N MET A 6 9.71 -3.78 13.36
CA MET A 6 9.01 -2.63 13.95
C MET A 6 7.60 -2.49 13.38
N VAL A 7 7.45 -2.64 12.07
CA VAL A 7 6.13 -2.60 11.42
C VAL A 7 5.28 -3.82 11.80
N LEU A 8 5.88 -5.02 11.78
CA LEU A 8 5.17 -6.27 12.06
C LEU A 8 4.62 -6.33 13.49
N LYS A 9 5.27 -5.68 14.46
CA LYS A 9 4.81 -5.61 15.86
C LYS A 9 3.38 -5.07 15.98
N CYS A 10 2.97 -4.16 15.10
CA CYS A 10 1.64 -3.54 15.11
C CYS A 10 0.70 -4.11 14.03
N TRP A 11 1.09 -5.17 13.34
CA TRP A 11 0.32 -5.71 12.20
C TRP A 11 -0.85 -6.61 12.60
N GLY A 12 -0.85 -7.17 13.82
CA GLY A 12 -1.89 -8.09 14.30
C GLY A 12 -3.32 -7.56 14.15
N PRO A 13 -3.64 -6.33 14.59
CA PRO A 13 -4.98 -5.76 14.40
C PRO A 13 -5.34 -5.51 12.93
N VAL A 14 -4.36 -5.18 12.08
CA VAL A 14 -4.56 -5.01 10.63
C VAL A 14 -4.97 -6.34 10.00
N GLU A 15 -4.31 -7.43 10.40
CA GLU A 15 -4.60 -8.78 9.94
C GLU A 15 -5.96 -9.30 10.42
N ALA A 16 -6.38 -8.91 11.62
CA ALA A 16 -7.68 -9.26 12.16
C ALA A 16 -8.85 -8.60 11.37
N ASP A 17 -8.62 -7.45 10.73
CA ASP A 17 -9.63 -6.76 9.91
C ASP A 17 -9.04 -6.08 8.67
N TYR A 18 -8.59 -6.89 7.71
CA TYR A 18 -8.07 -6.36 6.45
C TYR A 18 -9.08 -5.51 5.67
N ASN A 19 -10.39 -5.77 5.81
CA ASN A 19 -11.41 -5.01 5.08
C ASN A 19 -11.59 -3.61 5.66
N GLY A 20 -11.74 -3.48 6.98
CA GLY A 20 -11.89 -2.18 7.63
C GLY A 20 -10.65 -1.30 7.48
N TYR A 21 -9.46 -1.85 7.78
CA TYR A 21 -8.21 -1.11 7.58
C TYR A 21 -7.95 -0.82 6.10
N GLY A 22 -8.24 -1.77 5.21
CA GLY A 22 -8.07 -1.60 3.78
C GLY A 22 -8.93 -0.47 3.22
N ASN A 23 -10.19 -0.40 3.63
CA ASN A 23 -11.07 0.70 3.27
C ASN A 23 -10.51 2.04 3.76
N LEU A 24 -10.13 2.12 5.04
CA LEU A 24 -9.59 3.35 5.61
C LEU A 24 -8.34 3.84 4.88
N VAL A 25 -7.43 2.93 4.50
CA VAL A 25 -6.24 3.27 3.72
C VAL A 25 -6.62 3.86 2.36
N LEU A 26 -7.47 3.18 1.58
CA LEU A 26 -7.82 3.67 0.23
C LEU A 26 -8.66 4.94 0.29
N THR A 27 -9.63 5.03 1.19
CA THR A 27 -10.43 6.23 1.41
C THR A 27 -9.54 7.43 1.75
N ARG A 28 -8.60 7.28 2.70
CA ARG A 28 -7.67 8.36 3.06
C ARG A 28 -6.72 8.71 1.92
N LEU A 29 -6.25 7.73 1.17
CA LEU A 29 -5.42 7.94 -0.01
C LEU A 29 -6.16 8.78 -1.06
N PHE A 30 -7.40 8.43 -1.37
CA PHE A 30 -8.21 9.13 -2.37
C PHE A 30 -8.60 10.53 -1.92
N ILE A 31 -8.88 10.75 -0.63
CA ILE A 31 -9.14 12.09 -0.10
C ILE A 31 -7.88 12.96 -0.14
N ALA A 32 -6.74 12.46 0.36
CA ALA A 32 -5.49 13.21 0.42
C ALA A 32 -4.85 13.44 -0.96
N HIS A 33 -5.05 12.48 -1.87
CA HIS A 33 -4.47 12.46 -3.21
C HIS A 33 -5.52 12.08 -4.27
N PRO A 34 -6.46 12.97 -4.62
CA PRO A 34 -7.60 12.64 -5.50
C PRO A 34 -7.21 12.08 -6.87
N HIS A 35 -6.04 12.45 -7.39
CA HIS A 35 -5.51 11.90 -8.65
C HIS A 35 -5.30 10.38 -8.59
N THR A 36 -5.02 9.82 -7.40
CA THR A 36 -4.83 8.37 -7.23
C THR A 36 -6.13 7.60 -7.40
N GLN A 37 -7.28 8.18 -7.02
CA GLN A 37 -8.59 7.54 -7.21
C GLN A 37 -8.89 7.30 -8.69
N LYS A 38 -8.45 8.22 -9.57
CA LYS A 38 -8.62 8.10 -11.02
C LYS A 38 -7.82 6.95 -11.64
N LEU A 39 -6.81 6.42 -10.94
CA LEU A 39 -6.07 5.22 -11.36
C LEU A 39 -6.86 3.93 -11.13
N PHE A 40 -7.99 4.00 -10.42
CA PHE A 40 -8.89 2.88 -10.18
C PHE A 40 -10.19 3.11 -10.94
N PRO A 41 -10.33 2.65 -12.20
CA PRO A 41 -11.53 2.90 -13.01
C PRO A 41 -12.83 2.50 -12.30
N LYS A 42 -12.81 1.44 -11.50
CA LYS A 42 -13.96 0.97 -10.71
C LYS A 42 -14.41 1.97 -9.63
N PHE A 43 -13.51 2.83 -9.16
CA PHE A 43 -13.77 3.77 -8.06
C PHE A 43 -13.69 5.23 -8.50
N ALA A 44 -13.27 5.50 -9.75
CA ALA A 44 -12.95 6.84 -10.24
C ALA A 44 -14.11 7.84 -10.11
N ASP A 45 -15.35 7.34 -10.19
CA ASP A 45 -16.58 8.15 -10.16
C ASP A 45 -17.35 8.04 -8.85
N ILE A 46 -16.84 7.28 -7.87
CA ILE A 46 -17.44 7.23 -6.52
C ILE A 46 -17.18 8.58 -5.83
N PRO A 47 -18.22 9.29 -5.36
CA PRO A 47 -18.03 10.50 -4.57
C PRO A 47 -17.19 10.19 -3.32
N GLN A 48 -16.29 11.10 -2.94
CA GLN A 48 -15.37 10.84 -1.82
C GLN A 48 -16.08 10.57 -0.48
N GLY A 49 -17.27 11.14 -0.29
CA GLY A 49 -18.11 10.89 0.89
C GLY A 49 -18.68 9.47 0.98
N ASP A 50 -18.75 8.76 -0.16
CA ASP A 50 -19.35 7.41 -0.25
C ASP A 50 -18.30 6.30 -0.16
N LEU A 51 -17.01 6.62 -0.36
CA LEU A 51 -15.90 5.66 -0.27
C LEU A 51 -15.84 4.86 1.06
N PRO A 52 -16.07 5.46 2.25
CA PRO A 52 -15.98 4.72 3.52
C PRO A 52 -16.98 3.56 3.64
N GLY A 53 -18.11 3.63 2.93
CA GLY A 53 -19.17 2.61 2.96
C GLY A 53 -19.07 1.58 1.83
N ASP A 54 -18.16 1.77 0.88
CA ASP A 54 -18.10 0.94 -0.33
C ASP A 54 -17.37 -0.39 -0.07
N GLY A 55 -18.10 -1.51 -0.19
CA GLY A 55 -17.56 -2.85 0.02
C GLY A 55 -16.50 -3.27 -1.00
N ALA A 56 -16.50 -2.72 -2.21
CA ALA A 56 -15.49 -3.00 -3.21
C ALA A 56 -14.17 -2.24 -2.92
N VAL A 57 -14.26 -1.03 -2.36
CA VAL A 57 -13.10 -0.31 -1.81
C VAL A 57 -12.49 -1.10 -0.65
N SER A 58 -13.32 -1.64 0.26
CA SER A 58 -12.86 -2.51 1.35
C SER A 58 -12.12 -3.75 0.83
N ALA A 59 -12.70 -4.45 -0.15
CA ALA A 59 -12.10 -5.66 -0.72
C ALA A 59 -10.78 -5.36 -1.46
N MET A 60 -10.70 -4.24 -2.19
CA MET A 60 -9.46 -3.82 -2.85
C MET A 60 -8.37 -3.49 -1.83
N GLY A 61 -8.71 -2.68 -0.82
CA GLY A 61 -7.79 -2.31 0.25
C GLY A 61 -7.28 -3.52 1.02
N ALA A 62 -8.15 -4.50 1.29
CA ALA A 62 -7.76 -5.76 1.91
C ALA A 62 -6.74 -6.52 1.06
N GLY A 63 -6.89 -6.54 -0.26
CA GLY A 63 -5.92 -7.12 -1.18
C GLY A 63 -4.55 -6.45 -1.12
N VAL A 64 -4.52 -5.11 -1.04
CA VAL A 64 -3.27 -4.35 -0.88
C VAL A 64 -2.59 -4.70 0.44
N LEU A 65 -3.32 -4.68 1.55
CA LEU A 65 -2.76 -4.98 2.87
C LEU A 65 -2.30 -6.43 3.02
N LYS A 66 -2.99 -7.40 2.40
CA LYS A 66 -2.55 -8.81 2.39
C LYS A 66 -1.21 -8.97 1.68
N ASN A 67 -1.05 -8.40 0.48
CA ASN A 67 0.22 -8.46 -0.26
C ASN A 67 1.34 -7.75 0.52
N LEU A 68 1.07 -6.58 1.09
CA LEU A 68 2.06 -5.87 1.90
C LEU A 68 2.44 -6.65 3.16
N GLY A 69 1.47 -7.25 3.86
CA GLY A 69 1.71 -8.10 5.02
C GLY A 69 2.55 -9.34 4.70
N GLU A 70 2.34 -9.94 3.53
CA GLU A 70 3.18 -11.05 3.04
C GLU A 70 4.62 -10.56 2.79
N MET A 71 4.78 -9.43 2.10
CA MET A 71 6.10 -8.83 1.85
C MET A 71 6.84 -8.48 3.15
N LEU A 72 6.15 -7.89 4.12
CA LEU A 72 6.73 -7.56 5.42
C LEU A 72 7.30 -8.79 6.13
N ARG A 73 6.58 -9.92 6.09
CA ARG A 73 7.01 -11.19 6.69
C ARG A 73 8.20 -11.83 5.97
N LEU A 74 8.37 -11.54 4.68
CA LEU A 74 9.52 -12.01 3.90
C LEU A 74 10.80 -11.19 4.17
N LYS A 75 10.70 -10.05 4.86
CA LYS A 75 11.85 -9.23 5.32
C LYS A 75 12.88 -8.99 4.22
N GLY A 76 12.42 -8.51 3.06
CA GLY A 76 13.26 -8.24 1.89
C GLY A 76 13.45 -9.42 0.93
N LYS A 77 13.04 -10.65 1.29
CA LYS A 77 13.05 -11.81 0.37
C LYS A 77 11.80 -11.86 -0.52
N HIS A 78 11.41 -10.71 -1.07
CA HIS A 78 10.11 -10.49 -1.73
C HIS A 78 10.17 -10.39 -3.26
N ALA A 79 11.28 -10.78 -3.90
CA ALA A 79 11.49 -10.61 -5.35
C ALA A 79 10.37 -11.22 -6.22
N ALA A 80 9.84 -12.39 -5.85
CA ALA A 80 8.74 -13.02 -6.57
C ALA A 80 7.44 -12.19 -6.49
N ILE A 81 7.16 -11.61 -5.33
CA ILE A 81 6.00 -10.72 -5.13
C ILE A 81 6.20 -9.43 -5.92
N ILE A 82 7.38 -8.80 -5.82
CA ILE A 82 7.72 -7.59 -6.57
C ILE A 82 7.52 -7.81 -8.07
N LYS A 83 8.05 -8.89 -8.66
CA LYS A 83 7.87 -9.19 -10.09
C LYS A 83 6.40 -9.30 -10.50
N ARG A 84 5.60 -10.01 -9.71
CA ARG A 84 4.16 -10.16 -9.95
C ARG A 84 3.45 -8.80 -9.89
N LEU A 85 3.72 -8.03 -8.83
CA LEU A 85 3.10 -6.71 -8.64
C LEU A 85 3.55 -5.72 -9.71
N ALA A 86 4.82 -5.71 -10.08
CA ALA A 86 5.36 -4.85 -11.13
C ALA A 86 4.68 -5.11 -12.47
N ASN A 87 4.49 -6.37 -12.85
CA ASN A 87 3.78 -6.70 -14.09
C ASN A 87 2.34 -6.16 -14.08
N ILE A 88 1.59 -6.40 -13.00
CA ILE A 88 0.21 -5.94 -12.87
C ILE A 88 0.14 -4.40 -12.92
N HIS A 89 0.97 -3.72 -12.13
CA HIS A 89 0.88 -2.27 -11.97
C HIS A 89 1.50 -1.49 -13.13
N ALA A 90 2.58 -1.98 -13.75
CA ALA A 90 3.20 -1.33 -14.90
C ALA A 90 2.40 -1.56 -16.19
N VAL A 91 2.04 -2.82 -16.47
CA VAL A 91 1.49 -3.22 -17.76
C VAL A 91 -0.02 -3.07 -17.80
N GLN A 92 -0.72 -3.55 -16.77
CA GLN A 92 -2.18 -3.59 -16.77
C GLN A 92 -2.78 -2.28 -16.26
N HIS A 93 -2.32 -1.81 -15.09
CA HIS A 93 -2.92 -0.65 -14.43
C HIS A 93 -2.22 0.67 -14.76
N LYS A 94 -1.01 0.62 -15.35
CA LYS A 94 -0.21 1.79 -15.73
C LYS A 94 -0.03 2.80 -14.57
N VAL A 95 0.23 2.28 -13.38
CA VAL A 95 0.39 3.06 -12.15
C VAL A 95 1.84 3.53 -12.04
N PRO A 96 2.09 4.86 -11.94
CA PRO A 96 3.42 5.38 -11.65
C PRO A 96 3.97 4.87 -10.32
N VAL A 97 5.26 4.51 -10.28
CA VAL A 97 5.86 3.87 -9.09
C VAL A 97 5.88 4.80 -7.87
N CYS A 98 5.91 6.12 -8.09
CA CYS A 98 5.87 7.11 -7.01
C CYS A 98 4.61 7.01 -6.13
N ASN A 99 3.49 6.51 -6.67
CA ASN A 99 2.23 6.41 -5.94
C ASN A 99 2.27 5.38 -4.80
N PHE A 100 3.14 4.37 -4.86
CA PHE A 100 3.30 3.41 -3.77
C PHE A 100 3.85 4.08 -2.50
N LYS A 101 4.64 5.16 -2.62
CA LYS A 101 5.11 5.95 -1.46
C LYS A 101 3.94 6.63 -0.74
N LEU A 102 2.92 7.08 -1.48
CA LEU A 102 1.72 7.71 -0.92
C LEU A 102 0.93 6.70 -0.06
N VAL A 103 0.79 5.46 -0.54
CA VAL A 103 0.17 4.38 0.23
C VAL A 103 0.91 4.15 1.55
N GLY A 104 2.24 4.09 1.52
CA GLY A 104 3.07 3.94 2.71
C GLY A 104 2.86 5.05 3.74
N GLY A 105 2.85 6.31 3.29
CA GLY A 105 2.64 7.47 4.16
C GLY A 105 1.25 7.49 4.81
N VAL A 106 0.20 7.16 4.04
CA VAL A 106 -1.18 7.07 4.56
C VAL A 106 -1.30 5.92 5.56
N LEU A 107 -0.72 4.76 5.26
CA LEU A 107 -0.72 3.60 6.13
C LEU A 107 0.01 3.90 7.44
N GLY A 108 1.19 4.50 7.41
CA GLY A 108 1.95 4.84 8.63
C GLY A 108 1.16 5.71 9.60
N LYS A 109 0.55 6.80 9.09
CA LYS A 109 -0.31 7.67 9.89
C LYS A 109 -1.52 6.92 10.46
N LEU A 110 -2.19 6.11 9.62
CA LEU A 110 -3.33 5.31 10.05
C LEU A 110 -2.94 4.34 11.17
N LEU A 111 -1.80 3.66 11.05
CA LEU A 111 -1.34 2.72 12.06
C LEU A 111 -0.94 3.43 13.36
N GLY A 112 -0.35 4.63 13.26
CA GLY A 112 -0.07 5.47 14.44
C GLY A 112 -1.36 5.82 15.20
N GLU A 113 -2.40 6.21 14.48
CA GLU A 113 -3.70 6.59 15.09
C GLU A 113 -4.50 5.41 15.63
N LYS A 114 -4.46 4.25 14.97
CA LYS A 114 -5.40 3.13 15.24
C LYS A 114 -4.80 1.99 16.04
N VAL A 115 -3.50 1.73 15.89
CA VAL A 115 -2.84 0.58 16.51
C VAL A 115 -1.56 0.95 17.27
N GLY A 116 -1.27 2.25 17.41
CA GLY A 116 -0.18 2.75 18.22
C GLY A 116 1.22 2.52 17.61
N LEU A 117 1.34 2.54 16.29
CA LEU A 117 2.66 2.55 15.65
C LEU A 117 3.36 3.89 15.96
N ASP A 118 4.41 3.84 16.78
CA ASP A 118 5.16 5.02 17.19
C ASP A 118 5.91 5.68 16.03
N ALA A 119 6.55 6.83 16.30
CA ALA A 119 7.27 7.60 15.29
C ALA A 119 8.37 6.77 14.60
N ASP A 120 9.13 5.99 15.38
CA ASP A 120 10.19 5.12 14.89
C ASP A 120 9.62 4.03 13.96
N GLY A 121 8.49 3.43 14.32
CA GLY A 121 7.78 2.45 13.49
C GLY A 121 7.20 3.04 12.21
N GLN A 122 6.71 4.28 12.25
CA GLN A 122 6.25 5.00 11.05
C GLN A 122 7.41 5.32 10.11
N GLU A 123 8.57 5.70 10.66
CA GLU A 123 9.79 5.93 9.89
C GLU A 123 10.31 4.61 9.29
N ALA A 124 10.28 3.53 10.06
CA ALA A 124 10.60 2.18 9.58
C ALA A 124 9.72 1.75 8.41
N LEU A 125 8.40 1.97 8.49
CA LEU A 125 7.50 1.71 7.36
C LEU A 125 7.87 2.55 6.14
N THR A 126 8.25 3.81 6.34
CA THR A 126 8.69 4.69 5.24
C THR A 126 9.94 4.13 4.56
N ARG A 127 10.93 3.66 5.33
CA ARG A 127 12.15 3.03 4.80
C ARG A 127 11.85 1.71 4.08
N VAL A 128 11.00 0.86 4.65
CA VAL A 128 10.55 -0.39 4.00
C VAL A 128 9.87 -0.10 2.66
N MET A 129 8.96 0.87 2.61
CA MET A 129 8.28 1.25 1.37
C MET A 129 9.24 1.86 0.34
N ALA A 130 10.30 2.54 0.77
CA ALA A 130 11.34 3.02 -0.13
C ALA A 130 12.10 1.88 -0.81
N VAL A 131 12.42 0.81 -0.08
CA VAL A 131 13.02 -0.42 -0.64
C VAL A 131 12.08 -1.07 -1.65
N VAL A 132 10.81 -1.25 -1.28
CA VAL A 132 9.78 -1.82 -2.18
C VAL A 132 9.66 -1.01 -3.47
N VAL A 133 9.66 0.32 -3.37
CA VAL A 133 9.58 1.21 -4.54
C VAL A 133 10.82 1.08 -5.41
N ALA A 134 12.02 1.06 -4.82
CA ALA A 134 13.26 0.88 -5.58
C ALA A 134 13.27 -0.46 -6.35
N ASP A 135 12.83 -1.54 -5.71
CA ASP A 135 12.73 -2.86 -6.34
C ASP A 135 11.68 -2.86 -7.47
N MET A 136 10.54 -2.19 -7.27
CA MET A 136 9.51 -2.02 -8.30
C MET A 136 10.02 -1.18 -9.48
N GLU A 137 10.79 -0.12 -9.25
CA GLU A 137 11.38 0.71 -10.32
C GLU A 137 12.34 -0.11 -11.19
N VAL A 138 13.12 -1.02 -10.60
CA VAL A 138 13.98 -1.94 -11.34
C VAL A 138 13.14 -2.85 -12.23
N GLU A 139 12.07 -3.45 -11.70
CA GLU A 139 11.22 -4.33 -12.52
C GLU A 139 10.41 -3.57 -13.57
N TYR A 140 9.98 -2.34 -13.31
CA TYR A 140 9.35 -1.47 -14.33
C TYR A 140 10.30 -1.23 -15.51
N LYS A 141 11.58 -0.92 -15.22
CA LYS A 141 12.62 -0.76 -16.26
C LYS A 141 12.82 -2.07 -17.03
N ASN A 142 12.86 -3.22 -16.37
CA ASN A 142 12.97 -4.53 -17.03
C ASN A 142 11.78 -4.82 -17.96
N LEU A 143 10.60 -4.28 -17.64
CA LEU A 143 9.39 -4.38 -18.46
C LEU A 143 9.31 -3.31 -19.56
N GLY A 144 10.33 -2.46 -19.70
CA GLY A 144 10.37 -1.37 -20.68
C GLY A 144 9.48 -0.18 -20.33
N VAL A 145 9.03 -0.08 -19.07
CA VAL A 145 8.25 1.05 -18.56
C VAL A 145 9.17 1.98 -17.80
N THR A 146 9.34 3.21 -18.29
CA THR A 146 10.09 4.27 -17.61
C THR A 146 9.14 5.39 -17.21
N GLY A 147 8.94 5.58 -15.90
CA GLY A 147 7.99 6.54 -15.31
C GLY A 147 7.46 6.04 -13.97
#